data_AF-A0A7Y2XFJ2-F1
#
_entry.id   AF-A0A7Y2XFJ2-F1
#
_cell.length_a   1.000
_cell.length_b   1.000
_cell.length_c   1.000
_cell.angle_alpha   90.00
_cell.angle_beta   90.00
_cell.angle_gamma   90.00
#
_symmetry.space_group_name_H-M   'P 1'
#
loop_
_entity.id
_entity.type
_entity.pdbx_description
1 polymer ?
#
loop_
_entity_poly.entity_id
_entity_poly.type
_entity_poly.pdbx_seq_one_letter_code
_entity_poly.pdbx_strand_id
1 'polypeptide(L)'
;MMDETNFKFNSRVIAVPAGAIFLIWFIYYLEITFGFNLNKYGIYPKSFVGLRGILCSPFIHSDTSHLINNSVPLFVMLSALYYFYGKIANRVLIAGLLVTGLLTWLLGRPSYHIGASGIVYLLVSFIFFSGIIRKYYRLIALSLVVVFLYGSMVWYIFPTQERISWEGHLAGFLVGLAFAFIFRKQGPQPEQFIFSENEEFEQLFDENGNFNPPIEEPIDNNE
;
A
#
# COMPACT_ATOMS: atom_id res chain seq x y z
N MET A 1 27.97 4.67 -11.04
CA MET A 1 27.63 4.44 -9.61
C MET A 1 26.12 4.27 -9.53
N MET A 2 25.66 3.07 -9.21
CA MET A 2 24.25 2.75 -9.01
C MET A 2 23.74 3.64 -7.87
N ASP A 3 22.79 4.53 -8.13
CA ASP A 3 22.11 5.24 -7.04
C ASP A 3 21.25 4.19 -6.34
N GLU A 4 21.87 3.52 -5.37
CA GLU A 4 21.20 2.60 -4.48
C GLU A 4 20.09 3.40 -3.81
N THR A 5 18.87 3.27 -4.35
CA THR A 5 17.65 3.50 -3.60
C THR A 5 17.71 2.52 -2.44
N ASN A 6 18.37 2.95 -1.38
CA ASN A 6 18.76 2.15 -0.23
C ASN A 6 17.48 1.81 0.51
N PHE A 7 16.79 0.75 0.07
CA PHE A 7 15.66 0.14 0.76
C PHE A 7 16.20 -0.51 2.02
N LYS A 8 16.55 0.31 3.01
CA LYS A 8 17.05 -0.16 4.29
C LYS A 8 15.89 -0.74 5.06
N PHE A 9 15.96 -2.04 5.28
CA PHE A 9 14.99 -2.75 6.10
C PHE A 9 15.00 -2.18 7.52
N ASN A 10 13.99 -1.37 7.84
CA ASN A 10 13.80 -0.82 9.17
C ASN A 10 12.96 -1.82 9.98
N SER A 11 13.24 -2.01 11.27
CA SER A 11 12.41 -2.84 12.16
C SER A 11 10.93 -2.47 12.11
N ARG A 12 10.59 -1.21 11.78
CA ARG A 12 9.20 -0.75 11.55
C ARG A 12 8.46 -1.50 10.44
N VAL A 13 9.17 -2.05 9.46
CA VAL A 13 8.60 -2.86 8.37
C VAL A 13 7.89 -4.09 8.93
N ILE A 14 8.34 -4.65 10.06
CA ILE A 14 7.68 -5.79 10.71
C ILE A 14 6.93 -5.36 11.96
N ALA A 15 7.55 -4.51 12.80
CA ALA A 15 7.01 -4.17 14.11
C ALA A 15 5.65 -3.45 14.04
N VAL A 16 5.44 -2.55 13.07
CA VAL A 16 4.18 -1.83 12.94
C VAL A 16 3.06 -2.76 12.44
N PRO A 17 3.23 -3.52 11.34
CA PRO A 17 2.25 -4.53 10.95
C PRO A 17 1.96 -5.54 12.04
N ALA A 18 2.98 -6.14 12.66
CA ALA A 18 2.81 -7.12 13.72
C ALA A 18 2.07 -6.55 14.94
N GLY A 19 2.39 -5.31 15.34
CA GLY A 19 1.68 -4.60 16.40
C GLY A 19 0.22 -4.33 16.05
N ALA A 20 -0.08 -3.95 14.80
CA ALA A 20 -1.45 -3.76 14.33
C ALA A 20 -2.25 -5.08 14.37
N ILE A 21 -1.66 -6.19 13.87
CA ILE A 21 -2.28 -7.52 13.91
C ILE A 21 -2.51 -7.98 15.34
N PHE A 22 -1.51 -7.87 16.21
CA PHE A 22 -1.66 -8.19 17.61
C PHE A 22 -2.80 -7.40 18.25
N LEU A 23 -2.88 -6.09 17.99
CA LEU A 23 -3.90 -5.24 18.59
C LEU A 23 -5.33 -5.59 18.15
N ILE A 24 -5.56 -5.82 16.84
CA ILE A 24 -6.90 -6.19 16.35
C ILE A 24 -7.34 -7.56 16.89
N TRP A 25 -6.42 -8.52 17.00
CA TRP A 25 -6.70 -9.84 17.57
C TRP A 25 -6.91 -9.77 19.08
N PHE A 26 -6.13 -8.96 19.79
CA PHE A 26 -6.27 -8.76 21.23
C PHE A 26 -7.62 -8.12 21.57
N ILE A 27 -8.03 -7.07 20.86
CA ILE A 27 -9.33 -6.42 21.06
C ILE A 27 -10.47 -7.39 20.75
N TYR A 28 -10.38 -8.14 19.65
CA TYR A 28 -11.39 -9.15 19.31
C TYR A 28 -11.47 -10.26 20.37
N TYR A 29 -10.33 -10.72 20.90
CA TYR A 29 -10.26 -11.69 21.99
C TYR A 29 -10.97 -11.19 23.25
N LEU A 30 -10.76 -9.92 23.64
CA LEU A 30 -11.47 -9.32 24.76
C LEU A 30 -12.99 -9.24 24.48
N GLU A 31 -13.39 -8.87 23.26
CA GLU A 31 -14.78 -8.77 22.86
C GLU A 31 -15.53 -10.10 23.05
N ILE A 32 -14.96 -11.20 22.53
CA ILE A 32 -15.59 -12.53 22.63
C ILE A 32 -15.51 -13.13 24.03
N THR A 33 -14.45 -12.85 24.81
CA THR A 33 -14.24 -13.43 26.15
C THR A 33 -15.19 -12.83 27.17
N PHE A 34 -15.42 -11.51 27.08
CA PHE A 34 -16.24 -10.77 28.05
C PHE A 34 -17.66 -10.48 27.53
N GLY A 35 -17.98 -10.88 26.30
CA GLY A 35 -19.30 -10.65 25.69
C GLY A 35 -19.58 -9.16 25.44
N PHE A 36 -18.53 -8.36 25.19
CA PHE A 36 -18.71 -6.96 24.87
C PHE A 36 -19.28 -6.80 23.46
N ASN A 37 -20.01 -5.71 23.22
CA ASN A 37 -20.39 -5.29 21.88
C ASN A 37 -19.64 -4.00 21.57
N LEU A 38 -18.48 -4.13 20.91
CA LEU A 38 -17.64 -2.99 20.55
C LEU A 38 -18.08 -2.35 19.24
N ASN A 39 -18.93 -3.00 18.44
CA ASN A 39 -19.44 -2.48 17.16
C ASN A 39 -20.06 -1.08 17.29
N LYS A 40 -20.66 -0.76 18.44
CA LYS A 40 -21.21 0.58 18.75
C LYS A 40 -20.17 1.71 18.77
N TYR A 41 -18.88 1.39 18.82
CA TYR A 41 -17.77 2.34 18.72
C TYR A 41 -17.24 2.49 17.30
N GLY A 42 -17.85 1.83 16.31
CA GLY A 42 -17.59 2.07 14.89
C GLY A 42 -18.02 3.46 14.42
N ILE A 43 -17.73 3.77 13.16
CA ILE A 43 -18.15 5.02 12.54
C ILE A 43 -19.66 4.94 12.32
N TYR A 44 -20.41 5.82 12.97
CA TYR A 44 -21.83 6.03 12.68
C TYR A 44 -22.02 7.35 11.92
N PRO A 45 -22.37 7.30 10.63
CA PRO A 45 -22.39 8.47 9.76
C PRO A 45 -23.26 9.62 10.27
N LYS A 46 -22.81 10.84 10.02
CA LYS A 46 -23.51 12.10 10.30
C LYS A 46 -23.91 12.32 11.78
N SER A 47 -23.26 11.61 12.71
CA SER A 47 -23.47 11.79 14.16
C SER A 47 -22.19 12.21 14.88
N PHE A 48 -22.29 13.13 15.84
CA PHE A 48 -21.12 13.56 16.60
C PHE A 48 -20.46 12.42 17.38
N VAL A 49 -21.27 11.54 18.01
CA VAL A 49 -20.77 10.35 18.72
C VAL A 49 -20.05 9.39 17.77
N GLY A 50 -20.50 9.27 16.53
CA GLY A 50 -19.91 8.40 15.51
C GLY A 50 -18.51 8.82 15.06
N LEU A 51 -18.09 10.07 15.29
CA LEU A 51 -16.73 10.53 14.96
C LEU A 51 -15.64 9.77 15.73
N ARG A 52 -15.95 9.25 16.95
CA ARG A 52 -15.02 8.39 17.69
C ARG A 52 -14.61 7.15 16.89
N GLY A 53 -15.51 6.69 16.02
CA GLY A 53 -15.28 5.56 15.15
C GLY A 53 -14.14 5.77 14.18
N ILE A 54 -13.80 7.01 13.82
CA ILE A 54 -12.67 7.29 12.92
C ILE A 54 -11.37 6.68 13.48
N LEU A 55 -11.20 6.72 14.80
CA LEU A 55 -10.03 6.14 15.47
C LEU A 55 -10.27 4.69 15.89
N CYS A 56 -11.48 4.35 16.33
CA CYS A 56 -11.76 3.04 16.92
C CYS A 56 -12.10 1.95 15.89
N SER A 57 -12.77 2.30 14.79
CA SER A 57 -13.34 1.34 13.84
C SER A 57 -12.34 0.37 13.23
N PRO A 58 -11.07 0.75 12.92
CA PRO A 58 -10.11 -0.19 12.36
C PRO A 58 -9.80 -1.38 13.26
N PHE A 59 -10.07 -1.26 14.57
CA PHE A 59 -9.74 -2.28 15.55
C PHE A 59 -10.90 -3.23 15.89
N ILE A 60 -12.10 -2.92 15.42
CA ILE A 60 -13.33 -3.63 15.78
C ILE A 60 -13.75 -4.50 14.60
N HIS A 61 -14.07 -5.76 14.83
CA HIS A 61 -14.45 -6.70 13.77
C HIS A 61 -15.70 -7.49 14.18
N SER A 62 -16.63 -7.67 13.24
CA SER A 62 -17.93 -8.32 13.48
C SER A 62 -17.83 -9.80 13.82
N ASP A 63 -16.82 -10.48 13.30
CA ASP A 63 -16.65 -11.92 13.38
C ASP A 63 -15.21 -12.33 13.01
N THR A 64 -14.85 -13.57 13.31
CA THR A 64 -13.51 -14.12 13.05
C THR A 64 -13.15 -14.13 11.56
N SER A 65 -14.11 -14.38 10.66
CA SER A 65 -13.84 -14.38 9.22
C SER A 65 -13.48 -12.98 8.73
N HIS A 66 -14.22 -11.97 9.20
CA HIS A 66 -13.93 -10.57 8.95
C HIS A 66 -12.53 -10.17 9.47
N LEU A 67 -12.15 -10.61 10.68
CA LEU A 67 -10.82 -10.36 11.25
C LEU A 67 -9.69 -11.02 10.43
N ILE A 68 -9.84 -12.29 10.06
CA ILE A 68 -8.84 -13.04 9.27
C ILE A 68 -8.66 -12.40 7.89
N ASN A 69 -9.77 -12.06 7.22
CA ASN A 69 -9.75 -11.46 5.89
C ASN A 69 -9.12 -10.06 5.85
N ASN A 70 -9.02 -9.38 6.99
CA ASN A 70 -8.27 -8.14 7.12
C ASN A 70 -6.81 -8.35 7.52
N SER A 71 -6.50 -9.41 8.27
CA SER A 71 -5.19 -9.58 8.90
C SER A 71 -4.05 -9.65 7.89
N VAL A 72 -4.14 -10.54 6.90
CA VAL A 72 -3.05 -10.73 5.94
C VAL A 72 -2.90 -9.53 4.99
N PRO A 73 -3.95 -8.98 4.35
CA PRO A 73 -3.82 -7.77 3.55
C PRO A 73 -3.26 -6.60 4.34
N LEU A 74 -3.74 -6.39 5.58
CA LEU A 74 -3.24 -5.31 6.42
C LEU A 74 -1.75 -5.48 6.72
N PHE A 75 -1.32 -6.70 7.07
CA PHE A 75 0.08 -6.98 7.36
C PHE A 75 0.97 -6.69 6.15
N VAL A 76 0.62 -7.25 4.99
CA VAL A 76 1.41 -7.12 3.76
C VAL A 76 1.47 -5.66 3.31
N MET A 77 0.33 -4.96 3.33
CA MET A 77 0.24 -3.60 2.82
C MET A 77 0.89 -2.57 3.75
N LEU A 78 0.82 -2.77 5.08
CA LEU A 78 1.60 -1.97 6.02
C LEU A 78 3.11 -2.22 5.86
N SER A 79 3.52 -3.48 5.70
CA SER A 79 4.94 -3.82 5.48
C SER A 79 5.47 -3.13 4.22
N ALA A 80 4.70 -3.18 3.13
CA ALA A 80 5.02 -2.51 1.88
C ALA A 80 5.11 -1.00 2.05
N LEU A 81 4.17 -0.38 2.77
CA LEU A 81 4.21 1.06 3.02
C LEU A 81 5.49 1.47 3.75
N TYR A 82 5.87 0.78 4.83
CA TYR A 82 7.08 1.13 5.58
C TYR A 82 8.36 0.80 4.82
N TYR A 83 8.36 -0.23 3.98
CA TYR A 83 9.51 -0.61 3.17
C TYR A 83 9.76 0.39 2.03
N PHE A 84 8.74 0.67 1.22
CA PHE A 84 8.89 1.54 0.03
C PHE A 84 8.75 3.03 0.35
N TYR A 85 8.01 3.39 1.40
CA TYR A 85 7.62 4.76 1.72
C TYR A 85 7.94 5.17 3.15
N GLY A 86 8.94 4.56 3.79
CA GLY A 86 9.25 4.76 5.23
C GLY A 86 9.32 6.22 5.70
N LYS A 87 9.78 7.16 4.86
CA LYS A 87 9.82 8.60 5.18
C LYS A 87 8.43 9.26 5.33
N ILE A 88 7.42 8.77 4.61
CA ILE A 88 6.06 9.32 4.60
C ILE A 88 5.00 8.36 5.17
N ALA A 89 5.37 7.12 5.51
CA ALA A 89 4.45 6.06 5.95
C ALA A 89 3.48 6.53 7.05
N ASN A 90 3.99 7.15 8.12
CA ASN A 90 3.15 7.65 9.21
C ASN A 90 2.17 8.75 8.75
N ARG A 91 2.58 9.61 7.83
CA ARG A 91 1.72 10.67 7.28
C ARG A 91 0.59 10.07 6.45
N VAL A 92 0.92 9.10 5.60
CA VAL A 92 -0.07 8.36 4.80
C VAL A 92 -1.06 7.64 5.70
N LEU A 93 -0.60 6.97 6.76
CA LEU A 93 -1.49 6.24 7.69
C LEU A 93 -2.38 7.16 8.51
N ILE A 94 -1.81 8.18 9.17
CA ILE A 94 -2.58 9.05 10.07
C ILE A 94 -3.54 9.92 9.26
N ALA A 95 -3.06 10.58 8.19
CA ALA A 95 -3.94 11.39 7.35
C ALA A 95 -4.95 10.52 6.62
N GLY A 96 -4.55 9.33 6.17
CA GLY A 96 -5.45 8.40 5.48
C GLY A 96 -6.55 7.88 6.40
N LEU A 97 -6.21 7.46 7.63
CA LEU A 97 -7.18 7.09 8.66
C LEU A 97 -8.22 8.19 8.89
N LEU A 98 -7.76 9.42 9.11
CA LEU A 98 -8.63 10.56 9.38
C LEU A 98 -9.52 10.90 8.17
N VAL A 99 -8.93 11.04 6.97
CA VAL A 99 -9.67 11.46 5.77
C VAL A 99 -10.61 10.34 5.30
N THR A 100 -10.16 9.08 5.27
CA THR A 100 -11.02 7.94 4.95
C THR A 100 -12.17 7.85 5.94
N GLY A 101 -11.89 7.92 7.24
CA GLY A 101 -12.94 7.86 8.27
C GLY A 101 -13.93 9.04 8.19
N LEU A 102 -13.45 10.25 7.93
CA LEU A 102 -14.32 11.43 7.73
C LEU A 102 -15.20 11.28 6.48
N LEU A 103 -14.66 10.79 5.37
CA LEU A 103 -15.44 10.53 4.16
C LEU A 103 -16.49 9.45 4.39
N THR A 104 -16.13 8.36 5.08
CA THR A 104 -17.10 7.33 5.49
C THR A 104 -18.19 7.90 6.40
N TRP A 105 -17.81 8.75 7.35
CA TRP A 105 -18.76 9.40 8.26
C TRP A 105 -19.70 10.37 7.52
N LEU A 106 -19.22 11.04 6.47
CA LEU A 106 -20.02 12.00 5.71
C LEU A 106 -20.98 11.31 4.72
N LEU A 107 -20.50 10.28 4.03
CA LEU A 107 -21.18 9.64 2.89
C LEU A 107 -21.85 8.30 3.24
N GLY A 108 -21.50 7.70 4.38
CA GLY A 108 -21.98 6.39 4.79
C GLY A 108 -23.48 6.34 5.07
N ARG A 109 -24.05 5.15 4.89
CA ARG A 109 -25.43 4.83 5.28
C ARG A 109 -25.59 4.78 6.82
N PRO A 110 -26.81 4.86 7.38
CA PRO A 110 -27.02 4.86 8.84
C PRO A 110 -26.77 3.46 9.46
N SER A 111 -25.51 3.06 9.52
CA SER A 111 -25.02 1.80 10.08
C SER A 111 -23.66 2.03 10.74
N TYR A 112 -23.24 1.12 11.62
CA TYR A 112 -21.88 1.14 12.15
C TYR A 112 -20.91 0.55 11.14
N HIS A 113 -19.96 1.36 10.69
CA HIS A 113 -18.85 0.93 9.85
C HIS A 113 -17.66 0.56 10.75
N ILE A 114 -17.20 -0.69 10.66
CA ILE A 114 -16.13 -1.29 11.47
C ILE A 114 -15.19 -2.11 10.58
N GLY A 115 -14.01 -2.42 11.11
CA GLY A 115 -12.98 -3.22 10.46
C GLY A 115 -11.84 -2.37 9.92
N ALA A 116 -10.66 -3.00 9.81
CA ALA A 116 -9.47 -2.37 9.25
C ALA A 116 -9.53 -2.17 7.73
N SER A 117 -10.56 -2.69 7.06
CA SER A 117 -10.63 -2.80 5.61
C SER A 117 -10.53 -1.44 4.92
N GLY A 118 -11.15 -0.38 5.45
CA GLY A 118 -11.00 0.98 4.91
C GLY A 118 -9.52 1.40 4.77
N ILE A 119 -8.67 1.02 5.74
CA ILE A 119 -7.22 1.25 5.69
C ILE A 119 -6.55 0.31 4.68
N VAL A 120 -6.99 -0.94 4.58
CA VAL A 120 -6.49 -1.86 3.54
C VAL A 120 -6.74 -1.30 2.14
N TYR A 121 -7.96 -0.84 1.85
CA TYR A 121 -8.32 -0.23 0.56
C TYR A 121 -7.52 1.04 0.28
N LEU A 122 -7.32 1.89 1.30
CA LEU A 122 -6.42 3.03 1.24
C LEU A 122 -5.03 2.62 0.81
N LEU A 123 -4.43 1.62 1.46
CA LEU A 123 -3.05 1.20 1.19
C LEU A 123 -2.92 0.51 -0.16
N VAL A 124 -3.86 -0.36 -0.53
CA VAL A 124 -3.87 -1.05 -1.83
C VAL A 124 -3.95 -0.02 -2.95
N SER A 125 -4.89 0.91 -2.85
CA SER A 125 -5.05 1.99 -3.83
C SER A 125 -3.81 2.89 -3.88
N PHE A 126 -3.32 3.36 -2.72
CA PHE A 126 -2.13 4.20 -2.64
C PHE A 126 -0.92 3.55 -3.31
N ILE A 127 -0.62 2.30 -2.99
CA ILE A 127 0.56 1.60 -3.51
C ILE A 127 0.40 1.25 -4.99
N PHE A 128 -0.77 0.77 -5.40
CA PHE A 128 -1.06 0.42 -6.80
C PHE A 128 -0.90 1.61 -7.73
N PHE A 129 -1.65 2.70 -7.46
CA PHE A 129 -1.59 3.91 -8.27
C PHE A 129 -0.23 4.59 -8.16
N SER A 130 0.42 4.48 -7.01
CA SER A 130 1.80 4.95 -6.89
C SER A 130 2.77 4.22 -7.80
N GLY A 131 2.62 2.90 -7.94
CA GLY A 131 3.36 2.07 -8.88
C GLY A 131 3.10 2.47 -10.34
N ILE A 132 1.83 2.72 -10.71
CA ILE A 132 1.46 3.19 -12.04
C ILE A 132 2.09 4.55 -12.35
N ILE A 133 1.89 5.55 -11.49
CA ILE A 133 2.39 6.92 -11.69
C ILE A 133 3.91 6.95 -11.83
N ARG A 134 4.62 6.09 -11.09
CA ARG A 134 6.08 6.03 -11.04
C ARG A 134 6.67 4.93 -11.94
N LYS A 135 5.85 4.27 -12.78
CA LYS A 135 6.25 3.15 -13.66
C LYS A 135 7.04 2.04 -12.93
N TYR A 136 6.70 1.79 -11.67
CA TYR A 136 7.42 0.84 -10.81
C TYR A 136 6.62 -0.45 -10.64
N TYR A 137 6.89 -1.43 -11.51
CA TYR A 137 6.10 -2.65 -11.67
C TYR A 137 5.98 -3.50 -10.40
N ARG A 138 6.99 -3.49 -9.52
CA ARG A 138 6.97 -4.29 -8.28
C ARG A 138 5.82 -3.89 -7.34
N LEU A 139 5.51 -2.59 -7.26
CA LEU A 139 4.37 -2.09 -6.47
C LEU A 139 3.03 -2.49 -7.10
N ILE A 140 2.95 -2.42 -8.43
CA ILE A 140 1.76 -2.83 -9.18
C ILE A 140 1.49 -4.32 -8.96
N ALA A 141 2.52 -5.16 -9.15
CA ALA A 141 2.43 -6.61 -8.96
C ALA A 141 2.02 -6.99 -7.53
N LEU A 142 2.63 -6.37 -6.52
CA LEU A 142 2.29 -6.60 -5.13
C LEU A 142 0.81 -6.31 -4.84
N SER A 143 0.31 -5.14 -5.28
CA SER A 143 -1.09 -4.78 -5.11
C SER A 143 -2.03 -5.72 -5.86
N LEU A 144 -1.68 -6.15 -7.08
CA LEU A 144 -2.48 -7.09 -7.87
C LEU A 144 -2.53 -8.48 -7.24
N VAL A 145 -1.43 -8.96 -6.65
CA VAL A 145 -1.41 -10.24 -5.90
C VAL A 145 -2.36 -10.17 -4.71
N VAL A 146 -2.33 -9.07 -3.95
CA VAL A 146 -3.27 -8.87 -2.82
C VAL A 146 -4.70 -8.81 -3.34
N VAL A 147 -4.97 -8.05 -4.39
CA VAL A 147 -6.31 -8.00 -4.99
C VAL A 147 -6.76 -9.38 -5.48
N PHE A 148 -5.87 -10.18 -6.09
CA PHE A 148 -6.20 -11.51 -6.61
C PHE A 148 -6.52 -12.51 -5.49
N LEU A 149 -5.65 -12.60 -4.47
CA LEU A 149 -5.85 -13.51 -3.32
C LEU A 149 -7.09 -13.13 -2.51
N TYR A 150 -7.44 -11.85 -2.51
CA TYR A 150 -8.62 -11.30 -1.86
C TYR A 150 -9.61 -10.80 -2.92
N GLY A 151 -9.84 -11.57 -3.99
CA GLY A 151 -10.57 -11.20 -5.22
C GLY A 151 -11.91 -10.48 -5.05
N SER A 152 -12.62 -10.72 -3.95
CA SER A 152 -13.85 -10.00 -3.61
C SER A 152 -13.63 -8.53 -3.29
N MET A 153 -12.38 -8.11 -3.04
CA MET A 153 -11.99 -6.74 -2.74
C MET A 153 -12.48 -5.75 -3.81
N VAL A 154 -12.37 -6.09 -5.09
CA VAL A 154 -12.86 -5.21 -6.18
C VAL A 154 -14.38 -5.04 -6.11
N TRP A 155 -15.12 -6.10 -5.81
CA TRP A 155 -16.58 -6.07 -5.76
C TRP A 155 -17.13 -5.38 -4.52
N TYR A 156 -16.38 -5.41 -3.41
CA TYR A 156 -16.79 -4.85 -2.13
C TYR A 156 -16.63 -3.33 -2.00
N ILE A 157 -16.17 -2.63 -3.05
CA ILE A 157 -16.29 -1.16 -3.14
C ILE A 157 -17.69 -0.73 -3.61
N PHE A 158 -18.47 -1.67 -4.16
CA PHE A 158 -19.82 -1.43 -4.65
C PHE A 158 -20.85 -1.88 -3.61
N PRO A 159 -22.08 -1.32 -3.63
CA PRO A 159 -23.18 -1.70 -2.75
C PRO A 159 -23.77 -3.08 -3.13
N THR A 160 -22.96 -4.14 -3.03
CA THR A 160 -23.34 -5.50 -3.42
C THR A 160 -23.80 -6.34 -2.23
N GLN A 161 -23.42 -5.96 -1.00
CA GLN A 161 -23.77 -6.68 0.23
C GLN A 161 -24.07 -5.71 1.38
N GLU A 162 -25.23 -5.86 2.02
CA GLU A 162 -25.66 -4.96 3.10
C GLU A 162 -24.81 -5.04 4.38
N ARG A 163 -24.14 -6.17 4.62
CA ARG A 163 -23.26 -6.34 5.79
C ARG A 163 -21.87 -5.72 5.61
N ILE A 164 -21.53 -5.32 4.38
CA ILE A 164 -20.21 -4.81 4.04
C ILE A 164 -20.21 -3.29 4.07
N SER A 165 -19.21 -2.71 4.73
CA SER A 165 -18.94 -1.28 4.76
C SER A 165 -18.33 -0.78 3.45
N TRP A 166 -19.05 -0.93 2.33
CA TRP A 166 -18.57 -0.56 1.00
C TRP A 166 -18.25 0.94 0.87
N GLU A 167 -18.94 1.81 1.61
CA GLU A 167 -18.68 3.26 1.66
C GLU A 167 -17.31 3.54 2.29
N GLY A 168 -16.94 2.74 3.30
CA GLY A 168 -15.61 2.77 3.90
C GLY A 168 -14.52 2.28 2.95
N HIS A 169 -14.81 1.23 2.19
CA HIS A 169 -13.91 0.70 1.17
C HIS A 169 -13.67 1.70 0.03
N LEU A 170 -14.75 2.29 -0.49
CA LEU A 170 -14.71 3.31 -1.53
C LEU A 170 -13.98 4.56 -1.04
N ALA A 171 -14.27 5.04 0.17
CA ALA A 171 -13.56 6.15 0.78
C ALA A 171 -12.06 5.86 0.91
N GLY A 172 -11.68 4.66 1.37
CA GLY A 172 -10.29 4.21 1.42
C GLY A 172 -9.64 4.26 0.04
N PHE A 173 -10.28 3.64 -0.95
CA PHE A 173 -9.79 3.61 -2.33
C PHE A 173 -9.57 5.02 -2.91
N LEU A 174 -10.54 5.92 -2.78
CA LEU A 174 -10.44 7.28 -3.31
C LEU A 174 -9.35 8.11 -2.62
N VAL A 175 -9.22 7.98 -1.30
CA VAL A 175 -8.14 8.65 -0.55
C VAL A 175 -6.77 8.09 -0.95
N GLY A 176 -6.66 6.78 -1.15
CA GLY A 176 -5.41 6.15 -1.59
C GLY A 176 -4.97 6.65 -2.96
N LEU A 177 -5.92 6.76 -3.90
CA LEU A 177 -5.69 7.32 -5.22
C LEU A 177 -5.23 8.78 -5.12
N ALA A 178 -5.96 9.61 -4.36
CA ALA A 178 -5.59 11.01 -4.14
C ALA A 178 -4.19 11.14 -3.53
N PHE A 179 -3.87 10.32 -2.53
CA PHE A 179 -2.56 10.31 -1.89
C PHE A 179 -1.45 9.86 -2.84
N ALA A 180 -1.72 8.91 -3.74
CA ALA A 180 -0.74 8.51 -4.75
C ALA A 180 -0.33 9.69 -5.64
N PHE A 181 -1.28 10.58 -5.99
CA PHE A 181 -1.01 11.81 -6.72
C PHE A 181 -0.31 12.88 -5.86
N ILE A 182 -0.76 13.10 -4.62
CA ILE A 182 -0.17 14.10 -3.70
C ILE A 182 1.27 13.76 -3.38
N PHE A 183 1.55 12.49 -3.05
CA PHE A 183 2.87 12.03 -2.66
C PHE A 183 3.74 11.55 -3.84
N ARG A 184 3.35 11.85 -5.09
CA ARG A 184 4.00 11.30 -6.30
C ARG A 184 5.52 11.51 -6.38
N LYS A 185 6.02 12.60 -5.77
CA LYS A 185 7.46 12.94 -5.72
C LYS A 185 8.22 12.27 -4.56
N GLN A 186 7.58 11.38 -3.81
CA GLN A 186 8.18 10.63 -2.70
C GLN A 186 8.07 9.12 -2.95
N GLY A 187 9.02 8.34 -2.42
CA GLY A 187 9.13 6.89 -2.64
C GLY A 187 9.95 6.53 -3.89
N PRO A 188 9.89 5.25 -4.34
CA PRO A 188 10.69 4.76 -5.47
C PRO A 188 10.43 5.58 -6.73
N GLN A 189 11.47 6.13 -7.35
CA GLN A 189 11.35 6.90 -8.59
C GLN A 189 11.77 6.04 -9.79
N PRO A 190 11.30 6.35 -11.02
CA PRO A 190 11.85 5.74 -12.22
C PRO A 190 13.37 5.93 -12.26
N GLU A 191 14.13 4.88 -12.59
CA GLU A 191 15.56 5.01 -12.84
C GLU A 191 15.79 5.96 -14.01
N GLN A 192 16.71 6.90 -13.83
CA GLN A 192 17.18 7.73 -14.93
C GLN A 192 18.27 6.93 -15.66
N PHE A 193 18.01 6.60 -16.92
CA PHE A 193 19.05 6.04 -17.78
C PHE A 193 20.07 7.15 -18.06
N ILE A 194 21.22 7.08 -17.39
CA ILE A 194 22.37 7.91 -17.71
C ILE A 194 23.12 7.17 -18.83
N PHE A 195 23.04 7.71 -20.05
CA PHE A 195 23.95 7.29 -21.11
C PHE A 195 25.33 7.79 -20.73
N SER A 196 26.21 6.89 -20.29
CA SER A 196 27.63 7.17 -20.20
C SER A 196 28.24 6.88 -21.56
N GLU A 197 28.88 7.87 -22.16
CA GLU A 197 29.78 7.63 -23.29
C GLU A 197 30.80 6.58 -22.87
N ASN A 198 30.91 5.52 -23.65
CA ASN A 198 31.90 4.48 -23.45
C ASN A 198 32.75 4.47 -24.72
N GLU A 199 33.91 5.13 -24.67
CA GLU A 199 34.81 5.26 -25.82
C GLU A 199 35.16 3.90 -26.43
N GLU A 200 35.35 2.87 -25.61
CA GLU A 200 35.65 1.51 -26.08
C GLU A 200 34.46 0.90 -26.84
N PHE A 201 33.23 1.16 -26.40
CA PHE A 201 32.01 0.77 -27.10
C PHE A 201 31.78 1.58 -28.38
N GLU A 202 32.00 2.90 -28.33
CA GLU A 202 31.89 3.80 -29.48
C GLU A 202 32.90 3.42 -30.58
N GLN A 203 34.12 2.99 -30.20
CA GLN A 203 35.14 2.48 -31.11
C GLN A 203 34.75 1.18 -31.84
N LEU A 204 33.71 0.48 -31.38
CA LEU A 204 33.18 -0.69 -32.08
C LEU A 204 32.28 -0.31 -33.27
N PHE A 205 32.03 0.97 -33.52
CA PHE A 205 31.18 1.45 -34.60
C PHE A 205 31.93 2.42 -35.53
N ASP A 206 31.66 2.35 -36.83
CA ASP A 206 32.19 3.28 -37.83
C ASP A 206 31.41 4.62 -37.84
N GLU A 207 31.86 5.59 -38.64
CA GLU A 207 31.20 6.90 -38.79
C GLU A 207 29.74 6.82 -39.29
N ASN A 208 29.34 5.69 -39.88
CA ASN A 208 27.97 5.44 -40.34
C ASN A 208 27.14 4.66 -39.31
N GLY A 209 27.71 4.33 -38.14
CA GLY A 209 27.09 3.56 -37.07
C GLY A 209 27.05 2.05 -37.31
N ASN A 210 27.83 1.52 -38.26
CA ASN A 210 27.94 0.08 -38.46
C ASN A 210 28.95 -0.54 -37.50
N PHE A 211 28.63 -1.71 -36.98
CA PHE A 211 29.55 -2.47 -36.13
C PHE A 211 30.83 -2.85 -36.90
N ASN A 212 31.98 -2.36 -36.43
CA ASN A 212 33.32 -2.55 -36.99
C ASN A 212 34.37 -2.57 -35.86
N PRO A 213 34.52 -3.69 -35.14
CA PRO A 213 35.44 -3.80 -34.02
C PRO A 213 36.91 -3.70 -34.47
N PRO A 214 37.82 -3.17 -33.63
CA PRO A 214 39.26 -3.22 -33.88
C PRO A 214 39.74 -4.65 -34.10
N ILE A 215 40.63 -4.86 -35.06
CA ILE A 215 41.24 -6.17 -35.31
C ILE A 215 42.18 -6.46 -34.13
N GLU A 216 41.92 -7.52 -33.37
CA GLU A 216 42.83 -7.97 -32.31
C GLU A 216 44.18 -8.33 -32.95
N GLU A 217 45.26 -7.65 -32.54
CA GLU A 217 46.61 -8.04 -32.94
C GLU A 217 46.94 -9.42 -32.35
N PRO A 218 47.51 -10.35 -33.14
CA PRO A 218 47.88 -11.65 -32.64
C PRO A 218 48.89 -11.50 -31.49
N ILE A 219 48.58 -12.12 -30.35
CA ILE A 219 49.46 -12.16 -29.19
C ILE A 219 50.77 -12.83 -29.63
N ASP A 220 51.86 -12.05 -29.68
CA ASP A 220 53.20 -12.57 -29.95
C ASP A 220 53.65 -13.40 -28.74
N ASN A 221 53.48 -14.72 -28.82
CA ASN A 221 53.85 -15.68 -27.76
C ASN A 221 55.37 -15.93 -27.69
N ASN A 222 56.20 -14.91 -27.94
CA ASN A 222 57.65 -15.02 -27.85
C ASN A 222 58.18 -14.36 -26.56
N GLU A 223 57.98 -15.02 -25.42
CA GLU A 223 58.87 -14.92 -24.24
C GLU A 223 59.09 -16.31 -23.62
#